data_AF-A0A9P5PS99-F1
#
_entry.id   AF-A0A9P5PS99-F1
#
_cell.length_a   1.000
_cell.length_b   1.000
_cell.length_c   1.000
_cell.angle_alpha   90.00
_cell.angle_beta   90.00
_cell.angle_gamma   90.00
#
_symmetry.space_group_name_H-M   'P 1'
#
loop_
_entity.id
_entity.type
_entity.pdbx_description
1 polymer ?
#
loop_
_entity_poly.entity_id
_entity_poly.type
_entity_poly.pdbx_seq_one_letter_code
_entity_poly.pdbx_strand_id
1 'polypeptide(L)'
;MTKAETQEELLSLAYALLAASEALNDVEDSNLPIDDPEEEAEMLEVTAVFMMQEALVIEGDGTRGEYNQFAKSKDWFPTSLQQPDRWFRSNYRMSRDMFDRLVFMLAPNPIFHSP
;
A
#
# COMPACT_ATOMS: atom_id res chain seq x y z
N MET A 1 -13.21 0.00 -10.99
CA MET A 1 -12.68 0.75 -9.85
C MET A 1 -12.00 1.98 -10.41
N THR A 2 -12.66 3.13 -10.31
CA THR A 2 -12.13 4.43 -10.71
C THR A 2 -11.38 5.05 -9.54
N LYS A 3 -10.60 6.12 -9.76
CA LYS A 3 -9.96 6.87 -8.66
C LYS A 3 -10.98 7.28 -7.59
N ALA A 4 -12.14 7.78 -7.99
CA ALA A 4 -13.17 8.22 -7.07
C ALA A 4 -13.70 7.06 -6.21
N GLU A 5 -13.95 5.90 -6.82
CA GLU A 5 -14.37 4.69 -6.11
C GLU A 5 -13.30 4.22 -5.11
N THR A 6 -12.02 4.22 -5.48
CA THR A 6 -10.92 3.84 -4.57
C THR A 6 -10.74 4.84 -3.42
N GLN A 7 -10.87 6.14 -3.69
CA GLN A 7 -10.79 7.18 -2.65
C GLN A 7 -11.95 7.05 -1.67
N GLU A 8 -13.16 6.81 -2.18
CA GLU A 8 -14.36 6.62 -1.37
C GLU A 8 -14.25 5.37 -0.49
N GLU A 9 -13.76 4.24 -1.03
CA GLU A 9 -13.53 3.01 -0.26
C GLU A 9 -12.52 3.22 0.87
N LEU A 10 -11.38 3.87 0.59
CA LEU A 10 -10.35 4.14 1.61
C LEU A 10 -10.86 5.09 2.69
N LEU A 11 -11.57 6.15 2.31
CA LEU A 11 -12.16 7.08 3.28
C LEU A 11 -13.24 6.39 4.12
N SER A 12 -14.10 5.59 3.50
CA SER A 12 -15.14 4.83 4.20
C SER A 12 -14.53 3.87 5.23
N LEU A 13 -13.46 3.16 4.85
CA LEU A 13 -12.75 2.28 5.76
C LEU A 13 -12.06 3.05 6.89
N ALA A 14 -11.41 4.18 6.58
CA ALA A 14 -10.78 5.02 7.59
C ALA A 14 -11.78 5.56 8.62
N TYR A 15 -12.96 6.01 8.19
CA TYR A 15 -14.01 6.44 9.11
C TYR A 15 -14.54 5.30 9.98
N ALA A 16 -14.67 4.09 9.43
CA ALA A 16 -15.06 2.92 10.21
C ALA A 16 -14.01 2.56 11.28
N LEU A 17 -12.72 2.68 10.96
CA LEU A 17 -11.63 2.44 11.90
C LEU A 17 -11.58 3.50 13.01
N LEU A 18 -11.83 4.78 12.71
CA LEU A 18 -11.96 5.84 13.72
C LEU A 18 -13.15 5.61 14.64
N ALA A 19 -14.31 5.24 14.08
CA ALA A 19 -15.47 4.92 14.91
C ALA A 19 -15.21 3.71 15.81
N ALA A 20 -14.41 2.73 15.35
CA ALA A 20 -14.00 1.59 16.16
C ALA A 20 -12.98 1.98 17.25
N SER A 21 -12.04 2.88 16.98
CA SER A 21 -11.09 3.36 17.99
C SER A 21 -11.78 4.18 19.08
N GLU A 22 -12.70 5.07 18.70
CA GLU A 22 -13.55 5.81 19.66
C GLU A 22 -14.37 4.84 20.52
N ALA A 23 -14.98 3.83 19.91
CA ALA A 23 -15.75 2.83 20.63
C ALA A 23 -14.89 1.97 21.58
N LEU A 24 -13.58 1.79 21.31
CA LEU A 24 -12.66 1.10 22.22
C LEU A 24 -12.19 2.01 23.36
N ASN A 25 -11.99 3.31 23.10
CA ASN A 25 -11.62 4.29 24.12
C ASN A 25 -12.75 4.55 25.14
N ASP A 26 -14.01 4.45 24.72
CA ASP A 26 -15.19 4.64 25.59
C ASP A 26 -15.51 3.43 26.48
N VAL A 27 -14.74 2.36 26.36
CA VAL A 27 -14.99 1.11 27.07
C VAL A 27 -14.21 1.10 28.38
N GLU A 28 -14.80 1.70 29.42
CA GLU A 28 -14.22 1.72 30.77
C GLU A 28 -14.16 0.33 31.45
N ASP A 29 -14.87 -0.69 30.95
CA ASP A 29 -14.94 -2.01 31.60
C ASP A 29 -15.50 -3.10 30.66
N SER A 30 -14.80 -3.45 29.57
CA SER A 30 -15.26 -4.57 28.73
C SER A 30 -14.66 -5.90 29.13
N ASN A 31 -15.55 -6.89 29.24
CA ASN A 31 -15.21 -8.32 29.09
C ASN A 31 -14.81 -8.67 27.64
N LEU A 32 -14.26 -7.73 26.85
CA LEU A 32 -13.74 -8.04 25.54
C LEU A 32 -12.43 -8.82 25.70
N PRO A 33 -12.18 -9.84 24.87
CA PRO A 33 -10.93 -10.61 24.90
C PRO A 33 -9.81 -9.83 24.23
N ILE A 34 -9.64 -8.57 24.63
CA ILE A 34 -8.62 -7.66 24.11
C ILE A 34 -7.62 -7.44 25.24
N ASP A 35 -6.35 -7.73 24.97
CA ASP A 35 -5.28 -7.68 25.97
C ASP A 35 -4.98 -6.24 26.42
N ASP A 36 -5.08 -5.27 25.50
CA ASP A 36 -4.92 -3.84 25.75
C ASP A 36 -5.81 -3.01 24.79
N PRO A 37 -7.00 -2.55 25.25
CA PRO A 37 -7.92 -1.80 24.40
C PRO A 37 -7.41 -0.40 24.05
N GLU A 38 -6.52 0.20 24.85
CA GLU A 38 -5.92 1.50 24.55
C GLU A 38 -4.89 1.38 23.41
N GLU A 39 -4.02 0.35 23.46
CA GLU A 39 -3.06 0.08 22.39
C GLU A 39 -3.76 -0.27 21.05
N GLU A 40 -4.84 -1.04 21.11
CA GLU A 40 -5.61 -1.39 19.91
C GLU A 40 -6.37 -0.17 19.34
N ALA A 41 -6.92 0.70 20.19
CA ALA A 41 -7.52 1.96 19.76
C ALA A 41 -6.51 2.88 19.08
N GLU A 42 -5.30 3.04 19.65
CA GLU A 42 -4.22 3.83 19.05
C GLU A 42 -3.80 3.26 17.69
N MET A 43 -3.67 1.93 17.58
CA MET A 43 -3.33 1.27 16.30
C MET A 43 -4.38 1.52 15.22
N LEU A 44 -5.67 1.45 15.58
CA LEU A 44 -6.77 1.70 14.66
C LEU A 44 -6.81 3.17 14.21
N GLU A 45 -6.57 4.12 15.12
CA GLU A 45 -6.50 5.54 14.81
C GLU A 45 -5.34 5.83 13.84
N VAL A 46 -4.15 5.31 14.14
CA VAL A 46 -2.97 5.45 13.26
C VAL A 46 -3.25 4.86 11.88
N THR A 47 -3.86 3.68 11.82
CA THR A 47 -4.22 3.02 10.56
C THR A 47 -5.24 3.84 9.76
N ALA A 48 -6.23 4.42 10.43
CA ALA A 48 -7.21 5.30 9.79
C ALA A 48 -6.55 6.55 9.19
N VAL A 49 -5.64 7.20 9.93
CA VAL A 49 -4.89 8.37 9.45
C VAL A 49 -4.05 8.01 8.23
N PHE A 50 -3.39 6.85 8.23
CA PHE A 50 -2.65 6.37 7.06
C PHE A 50 -3.55 6.17 5.84
N MET A 51 -4.71 5.54 6.01
CA MET A 51 -5.67 5.34 4.92
C MET A 51 -6.22 6.67 4.37
N MET A 52 -6.47 7.67 5.23
CA MET A 52 -6.86 9.01 4.80
C MET A 52 -5.74 9.70 4.00
N GLN A 53 -4.49 9.59 4.46
CA GLN A 53 -3.34 10.13 3.74
C GLN A 53 -3.20 9.46 2.38
N GLU A 54 -3.31 8.14 2.30
CA GLU A 54 -3.30 7.39 1.04
C GLU A 54 -4.41 7.89 0.10
N ALA A 55 -5.65 8.04 0.59
CA ALA A 55 -6.76 8.55 -0.21
C ALA A 55 -6.48 9.94 -0.80
N LEU A 56 -5.80 10.82 -0.06
CA LEU A 56 -5.43 12.17 -0.52
C LEU A 56 -4.35 12.16 -1.60
N VAL A 57 -3.41 11.23 -1.55
CA VAL A 57 -2.26 11.16 -2.47
C VAL A 57 -2.47 10.22 -3.65
N ILE A 58 -3.65 9.60 -3.80
CA ILE A 58 -3.95 8.78 -4.98
C ILE A 58 -3.89 9.64 -6.25
N GLU A 59 -2.92 9.29 -7.10
CA GLU A 59 -2.75 9.82 -8.45
C GLU A 59 -3.12 8.75 -9.50
N GLY A 60 -3.56 9.19 -10.68
CA GLY A 60 -4.01 8.31 -11.78
C GLY A 60 -5.53 8.22 -11.92
N ASP A 61 -5.99 7.51 -12.95
CA ASP A 61 -7.41 7.30 -13.26
C ASP A 61 -8.05 6.17 -12.43
N GLY A 62 -7.24 5.47 -11.63
CA GLY A 62 -7.63 4.32 -10.82
C GLY A 62 -7.92 3.06 -11.62
N THR A 63 -7.81 3.10 -12.95
CA THR A 63 -8.11 1.93 -13.78
C THR A 63 -7.05 0.86 -13.56
N ARG A 64 -7.51 -0.35 -13.22
CA ARG A 64 -6.67 -1.54 -13.33
C ARG A 64 -6.45 -1.76 -14.82
N GLY A 65 -5.30 -1.33 -15.34
CA GLY A 65 -4.94 -1.52 -16.76
C GLY A 65 -5.03 -3.00 -17.17
N GLU A 66 -4.89 -3.31 -18.47
CA GLU A 66 -5.14 -4.65 -19.04
C GLU A 66 -4.42 -5.83 -18.33
N TYR A 67 -3.37 -5.56 -17.57
CA TYR A 67 -2.61 -6.55 -16.79
C TYR A 67 -2.81 -6.43 -15.28
N ASN A 68 -3.99 -6.01 -14.84
CA ASN A 68 -4.31 -5.79 -13.42
C ASN A 68 -3.34 -4.79 -12.77
N GLN A 69 -2.91 -3.80 -13.56
CA GLN A 69 -1.90 -2.82 -13.16
C GLN A 69 -2.56 -1.77 -12.29
N PHE A 70 -2.14 -1.67 -11.04
CA PHE A 70 -2.51 -0.57 -10.17
C PHE A 70 -1.75 0.69 -10.59
N ALA A 71 -2.40 1.86 -10.46
CA ALA A 71 -1.72 3.13 -10.59
C ALA A 71 -0.56 3.19 -9.58
N LYS A 72 0.61 3.60 -10.05
CA LYS A 72 1.85 3.65 -9.28
C LYS A 72 2.37 5.07 -9.30
N SER A 73 2.90 5.54 -8.17
CA SER A 73 3.56 6.84 -8.12
C SER A 73 4.74 6.87 -9.09
N LYS A 74 5.13 8.08 -9.54
CA LYS A 74 6.27 8.26 -10.45
C LYS A 74 7.57 7.63 -9.90
N ASP A 75 7.73 7.66 -8.58
CA ASP A 75 8.89 7.13 -7.88
C ASP A 75 8.72 5.67 -7.43
N TRP A 76 7.63 5.01 -7.83
CA TRP A 76 7.34 3.64 -7.41
C TRP A 76 8.45 2.67 -7.80
N PHE A 77 8.91 2.72 -9.06
CA PHE A 77 9.92 1.78 -9.56
C PHE A 77 11.27 1.90 -8.83
N PRO A 78 11.91 3.09 -8.71
CA PRO A 78 13.15 3.21 -7.97
C PRO A 78 12.99 2.86 -6.48
N THR A 79 11.82 3.11 -5.90
CA THR A 79 11.52 2.75 -4.49
C THR A 79 11.35 1.24 -4.32
N SER A 80 10.64 0.57 -5.23
CA SER A 80 10.41 -0.87 -5.16
C SER A 80 11.68 -1.68 -5.38
N LEU A 81 12.66 -1.14 -6.12
CA LEU A 81 13.99 -1.73 -6.23
C LEU A 81 14.77 -1.69 -4.91
N GLN A 82 14.43 -0.83 -3.95
CA GLN A 82 15.09 -0.74 -2.64
C GLN A 82 14.42 -1.60 -1.56
N GLN A 83 13.28 -2.21 -1.86
CA GLN A 83 12.53 -2.99 -0.88
C GLN A 83 13.28 -4.27 -0.45
N PRO A 84 13.05 -4.75 0.79
CA PRO A 84 13.55 -6.04 1.26
C PRO A 84 13.14 -7.20 0.34
N ASP A 85 13.97 -8.25 0.28
CA ASP A 85 13.87 -9.34 -0.70
C ASP A 85 12.50 -10.06 -0.68
N ARG A 86 11.85 -10.16 0.49
CA ARG A 86 10.49 -10.70 0.63
C ARG A 86 9.48 -9.92 -0.23
N TRP A 87 9.51 -8.60 -0.13
CA TRP A 87 8.58 -7.70 -0.82
C TRP A 87 8.94 -7.58 -2.30
N PHE A 88 10.24 -7.55 -2.63
CA PHE A 88 10.73 -7.59 -4.00
C PHE A 88 10.20 -8.83 -4.74
N ARG A 89 10.32 -10.03 -4.14
CA ARG A 89 9.78 -11.27 -4.73
C ARG A 89 8.28 -11.22 -4.93
N SER A 90 7.53 -10.64 -3.99
CA SER A 90 6.08 -10.48 -4.14
C SER A 90 5.73 -9.61 -5.34
N ASN A 91 6.45 -8.49 -5.52
CA ASN A 91 6.18 -7.51 -6.57
C ASN A 91 6.62 -7.97 -7.97
N TYR A 92 7.79 -8.60 -8.07
CA TYR A 92 8.40 -8.96 -9.35
C TYR A 92 8.33 -10.45 -9.68
N ARG A 93 7.84 -11.27 -8.75
CA ARG A 93 7.75 -12.75 -8.87
C ARG A 93 9.07 -13.42 -9.22
N MET A 94 10.19 -12.80 -8.84
CA MET A 94 11.55 -13.31 -9.05
C MET A 94 12.49 -12.85 -7.92
N SER A 95 13.60 -13.56 -7.74
CA SER A 95 14.65 -13.13 -6.82
C SER A 95 15.42 -11.92 -7.37
N ARG A 96 16.03 -11.15 -6.47
CA ARG A 96 16.92 -10.04 -6.83
C ARG A 96 18.06 -10.49 -7.73
N ASP A 97 18.71 -11.61 -7.42
CA ASP A 97 19.79 -12.16 -8.26
C ASP A 97 19.35 -12.46 -9.70
N MET A 98 18.13 -12.97 -9.90
CA MET A 98 17.60 -13.23 -11.24
C MET A 98 17.28 -11.92 -11.97
N PHE A 99 16.72 -10.94 -11.24
CA PHE A 99 16.46 -9.62 -11.79
C PHE A 99 17.75 -8.93 -12.23
N ASP A 100 18.78 -8.90 -11.39
CA ASP A 100 20.07 -8.29 -11.72
C ASP A 100 20.74 -8.99 -12.91
N ARG A 101 20.60 -10.32 -13.00
CA ARG A 101 21.07 -11.08 -14.16
C ARG A 101 20.30 -10.73 -15.44
N LEU A 102 18.99 -10.54 -15.37
CA LEU A 102 18.18 -10.08 -16.50
C LEU A 102 18.60 -8.68 -16.93
N VAL A 103 18.77 -7.74 -16.00
CA VAL A 103 19.26 -6.39 -16.29
C VAL A 103 20.62 -6.47 -16.97
N PHE A 104 21.55 -7.27 -16.45
CA PHE A 104 22.88 -7.44 -17.05
C PHE A 104 22.81 -8.01 -18.48
N MET A 105 21.96 -9.01 -18.73
CA MET A 105 21.79 -9.59 -20.07
C MET A 105 21.16 -8.62 -21.07
N LEU A 106 20.28 -7.73 -20.59
CA LEU A 106 19.57 -6.76 -21.43
C LEU A 106 20.32 -5.43 -21.58
N ALA A 107 21.26 -5.13 -20.68
CA ALA A 107 22.04 -3.89 -20.68
C ALA A 107 22.80 -3.59 -21.98
N PRO A 108 23.26 -4.55 -22.81
CA PRO A 108 23.89 -4.25 -24.10
C PRO A 108 22.88 -3.96 -25.21
N ASN A 109 21.60 -4.29 -25.04
CA ASN A 109 20.62 -4.19 -26.11
C ASN A 109 20.16 -2.72 -26.27
N PRO A 110 20.39 -2.11 -27.45
CA PRO A 110 20.14 -0.69 -27.68
C PRO A 110 18.66 -0.28 -27.56
N ILE A 111 17.73 -1.23 -27.59
CA ILE A 111 16.30 -0.96 -27.37
C ILE A 111 16.03 -0.47 -25.94
N PHE A 112 16.84 -0.89 -24.96
CA PHE A 112 16.69 -0.50 -23.55
C PHE A 112 17.55 0.70 -23.16
N HIS A 113 18.24 1.31 -24.12
CA HIS A 113 18.92 2.59 -23.91
C HIS A 113 17.93 3.70 -24.27
N SER A 114 17.57 4.53 -23.29
CA SER A 114 16.90 5.79 -23.59
C SER A 114 17.82 6.63 -24.50
N PRO A 115 17.29 7.31 -25.53
CA PRO A 115 18.05 8.27 -26.31
C PRO A 115 18.55 9.44 -25.46
#